data_AF-A0A4P7S0H8-F1
#
_entry.id   AF-A0A4P7S0H8-F1
#
_cell.length_a   1.000
_cell.length_b   1.000
_cell.length_c   1.000
_cell.angle_alpha   90.00
_cell.angle_beta   90.00
_cell.angle_gamma   90.00
#
_symmetry.space_group_name_H-M   'P 1'
#
loop_
_entity.id
_entity.type
_entity.pdbx_description
1 polymer ?
#
loop_
_entity_poly.entity_id
_entity_poly.type
_entity_poly.pdbx_seq_one_letter_code
_entity_poly.pdbx_strand_id
1 'polypeptide(L)'
;MSRSIAGWQLPEADRQALLMRFPPRYEKVVADHVTLRYGTDSGTELPAEHAGVVIGEADDGAGVQALVVAIGGRSERGDGSHFHLTWSLAERRKAKESNDVIADHGWEPVDPPVAVMLEPARWKP
;
A
#
# COMPACT_ATOMS: atom_id res chain seq x y z
N MET A 1 4.01 17.34 -19.69
CA MET A 1 3.07 16.20 -19.56
C MET A 1 2.79 15.96 -18.08
N SER A 2 1.53 15.91 -17.68
CA SER A 2 1.15 15.64 -16.28
C SER A 2 1.57 14.22 -15.92
N ARG A 3 2.55 14.06 -15.02
CA ARG A 3 2.98 12.75 -14.55
C ARG A 3 1.93 12.19 -13.58
N SER A 4 1.33 11.05 -13.91
CA SER A 4 0.37 10.34 -13.05
C SER A 4 1.03 9.20 -12.28
N ILE A 5 0.30 8.67 -11.30
CA ILE A 5 0.58 7.42 -10.61
C ILE A 5 -0.33 6.36 -11.20
N ALA A 6 0.20 5.15 -11.42
CA ALA A 6 -0.60 3.96 -11.70
C ALA A 6 -0.42 2.95 -10.56
N GLY A 7 -1.50 2.24 -10.23
CA GLY A 7 -1.54 1.26 -9.16
C GLY A 7 -2.94 0.75 -8.95
N TRP A 8 -3.32 0.53 -7.69
CA TRP A 8 -4.62 0.03 -7.31
C TRP A 8 -5.25 0.88 -6.21
N GLN A 9 -6.51 1.24 -6.35
CA GLN A 9 -7.32 1.80 -5.27
C GLN A 9 -7.89 0.68 -4.41
N LEU A 10 -7.96 0.93 -3.10
CA LEU A 10 -8.61 0.06 -2.14
C LEU A 10 -10.10 0.45 -2.07
N PRO A 11 -11.04 -0.44 -2.43
CA PRO A 11 -12.46 -0.16 -2.31
C PRO A 11 -12.85 0.16 -0.85
N GLU A 12 -13.83 1.04 -0.67
CA GLU A 12 -14.22 1.51 0.67
C GLU A 12 -14.65 0.37 1.60
N ALA A 13 -15.31 -0.67 1.08
CA ALA A 13 -15.71 -1.82 1.87
C ALA A 13 -14.49 -2.57 2.47
N ASP A 14 -13.50 -2.87 1.64
CA ASP A 14 -12.25 -3.50 2.06
C ASP A 14 -11.44 -2.58 2.99
N ARG A 15 -11.42 -1.28 2.71
CA ARG A 15 -10.80 -0.27 3.58
C ARG A 15 -11.38 -0.30 4.99
N GLN A 16 -12.70 -0.30 5.12
CA GLN A 16 -13.37 -0.35 6.43
C GLN A 16 -13.11 -1.69 7.14
N ALA A 17 -13.15 -2.80 6.41
CA ALA A 17 -12.84 -4.12 6.97
C ALA A 17 -11.42 -4.20 7.52
N LEU A 18 -10.45 -3.68 6.75
CA LEU A 18 -9.05 -3.62 7.18
C LEU A 18 -8.85 -2.65 8.35
N LEU A 19 -9.51 -1.48 8.39
CA LEU A 19 -9.41 -0.53 9.52
C LEU A 19 -9.91 -1.10 10.85
N MET A 20 -10.92 -1.97 10.81
CA MET A 20 -11.35 -2.70 12.00
C MET A 20 -10.31 -3.71 12.48
N ARG A 21 -9.57 -4.33 11.54
CA ARG A 21 -8.59 -5.38 11.85
C ARG A 21 -7.21 -4.83 12.22
N PHE A 22 -6.82 -3.74 11.58
CA PHE A 22 -5.53 -3.07 11.76
C PHE A 22 -5.80 -1.63 12.21
N PRO A 23 -5.96 -1.38 13.51
CA PRO A 23 -6.17 -0.03 14.01
C PRO A 23 -5.01 0.90 13.62
N PRO A 24 -5.28 2.10 13.08
CA PRO A 24 -4.25 3.11 12.83
C PRO A 24 -3.49 3.46 14.11
N ARG A 25 -2.16 3.33 14.10
CA ARG A 25 -1.30 3.73 15.23
C ARG A 25 -1.06 5.24 15.29
N TYR A 26 -1.17 5.93 14.16
CA TYR A 26 -0.88 7.35 14.04
C TYR A 26 -2.08 8.16 13.53
N GLU A 27 -2.06 9.47 13.79
CA GLU A 27 -3.21 10.37 13.64
C GLU A 27 -3.74 10.46 12.20
N LYS A 28 -2.85 10.44 11.20
CA LYS A 28 -3.25 10.57 9.80
C LYS A 28 -3.47 9.19 9.20
N VAL A 29 -4.73 8.80 9.06
CA VAL A 29 -5.14 7.59 8.32
C VAL A 29 -5.05 7.86 6.82
N VAL A 30 -4.30 7.02 6.10
CA VAL A 30 -4.19 7.06 4.62
C VAL A 30 -5.09 5.95 4.06
N ALA A 31 -4.62 4.69 4.08
CA ALA A 31 -5.42 3.49 3.83
C ALA A 31 -6.26 3.55 2.53
N ASP A 32 -5.67 3.97 1.40
CA ASP A 32 -6.42 4.32 0.19
C ASP A 32 -5.94 3.58 -1.08
N HIS A 33 -4.65 3.36 -1.27
CA HIS A 33 -4.12 2.80 -2.52
C HIS A 33 -2.79 2.07 -2.36
N VAL A 34 -2.53 1.15 -3.28
CA VAL A 34 -1.23 0.52 -3.51
C VAL A 34 -0.60 1.14 -4.76
N THR A 35 0.64 1.63 -4.64
CA THR A 35 1.35 2.21 -5.79
C THR A 35 2.14 1.14 -6.56
N LEU A 36 1.98 1.11 -7.89
CA LEU A 36 2.81 0.31 -8.79
C LEU A 36 3.93 1.15 -9.41
N ARG A 37 3.61 2.31 -9.97
CA ARG A 37 4.60 3.12 -10.70
C ARG A 37 4.24 4.60 -10.73
N TYR A 38 5.26 5.44 -10.57
CA TYR A 38 5.20 6.89 -10.77
C TYR A 38 5.57 7.29 -12.20
N GLY A 39 5.11 8.46 -12.64
CA GLY A 39 5.55 9.05 -13.91
C GLY A 39 4.88 8.43 -15.13
N THR A 40 3.67 7.92 -14.97
CA THR A 40 2.91 7.28 -16.03
C THR A 40 2.10 8.30 -16.85
N ASP A 41 1.55 7.85 -17.97
CA ASP A 41 0.69 8.63 -18.87
C ASP A 41 -0.48 7.80 -19.41
N SER A 42 -1.30 8.36 -20.30
CA SER A 42 -2.46 7.68 -20.88
C SER A 42 -2.12 6.46 -21.75
N GLY A 43 -0.87 6.31 -22.19
CA GLY A 43 -0.41 5.16 -22.96
C GLY A 43 0.17 4.03 -22.11
N THR A 44 0.42 4.28 -20.83
CA THR A 44 0.89 3.24 -19.90
C THR A 44 -0.26 2.30 -19.56
N GLU A 45 -0.10 0.98 -19.70
CA GLU A 45 -1.14 0.04 -19.30
C GLU A 45 -1.35 0.04 -17.77
N LEU A 46 -2.60 -0.18 -17.34
CA LEU A 46 -2.92 -0.44 -15.94
C LEU A 46 -2.59 -1.89 -15.59
N PRO A 47 -2.32 -2.20 -14.32
CA PRO A 47 -2.18 -3.59 -13.88
C PRO A 47 -3.46 -4.39 -14.14
N ALA A 48 -3.31 -5.70 -14.37
CA ALA A 48 -4.43 -6.60 -14.68
C ALA A 48 -5.04 -7.25 -13.44
N GLU A 49 -4.32 -7.24 -12.31
CA GLU A 49 -4.75 -7.86 -11.05
C GLU A 49 -5.83 -7.02 -10.38
N HIS A 50 -6.88 -7.67 -9.89
CA HIS A 50 -8.02 -7.02 -9.22
C HIS A 50 -8.15 -7.42 -7.74
N ALA A 51 -7.14 -8.09 -7.21
CA ALA A 51 -7.13 -8.58 -5.84
C ALA A 51 -5.71 -8.64 -5.29
N GLY A 52 -5.60 -8.53 -3.98
CA GLY A 52 -4.37 -8.68 -3.23
C GLY A 52 -4.61 -9.43 -1.92
N VAL A 53 -3.52 -9.69 -1.22
CA VAL A 53 -3.53 -10.35 0.08
C VAL A 53 -2.63 -9.56 1.02
N VAL A 54 -3.16 -9.04 2.12
CA VAL A 54 -2.36 -8.46 3.19
C VAL A 54 -1.65 -9.60 3.92
N ILE A 55 -0.31 -9.57 3.86
CA ILE A 55 0.57 -10.62 4.40
C ILE A 55 1.42 -10.13 5.57
N GLY A 56 1.45 -8.83 5.83
CA GLY A 56 2.31 -8.27 6.87
C GLY A 56 1.93 -6.86 7.28
N GLU A 57 2.34 -6.50 8.48
CA GLU A 57 2.26 -5.15 9.03
C GLU A 57 3.65 -4.65 9.40
N ALA A 58 4.05 -3.51 8.83
CA ALA A 58 5.30 -2.84 9.11
C ALA A 58 5.02 -1.58 9.93
N ASP A 59 5.84 -1.33 10.95
CA ASP A 59 5.76 -0.15 11.80
C ASP A 59 7.15 0.22 12.32
N ASP A 60 7.52 1.48 12.22
CA ASP A 60 8.83 1.97 12.71
C ASP A 60 8.81 2.44 14.18
N GLY A 61 7.65 2.44 14.83
CA GLY A 61 7.43 3.02 16.16
C GLY A 61 7.67 4.52 16.24
N ALA A 62 7.92 5.19 15.10
CA ALA A 62 8.36 6.58 15.01
C ALA A 62 7.44 7.42 14.12
N GLY A 63 6.37 6.84 13.57
CA GLY A 63 5.33 7.58 12.86
C GLY A 63 4.91 7.04 11.50
N VAL A 64 5.35 5.87 11.07
CA VAL A 64 4.91 5.25 9.82
C VAL A 64 4.46 3.83 10.07
N GLN A 65 3.22 3.55 9.65
CA GLN A 65 2.62 2.22 9.63
C GLN A 65 2.23 1.87 8.19
N ALA A 66 2.53 0.66 7.75
CA ALA A 66 2.20 0.17 6.42
C ALA A 66 1.73 -1.29 6.47
N LEU A 67 0.84 -1.65 5.54
CA LEU A 67 0.44 -3.05 5.33
C LEU A 67 1.10 -3.57 4.07
N VAL A 68 1.86 -4.66 4.17
CA VAL A 68 2.51 -5.34 3.05
C VAL A 68 1.49 -6.21 2.34
N VAL A 69 1.39 -6.06 1.01
CA VAL A 69 0.40 -6.74 0.18
C VAL A 69 1.10 -7.65 -0.83
N ALA A 70 0.61 -8.88 -0.99
CA ALA A 70 0.95 -9.72 -2.12
C ALA A 70 -0.10 -9.55 -3.22
N ILE A 71 0.34 -9.26 -4.45
CA ILE A 71 -0.50 -9.11 -5.65
C ILE A 71 0.02 -10.09 -6.69
N GLY A 72 -0.86 -10.89 -7.30
CA GLY A 72 -0.44 -11.95 -8.23
C GLY A 72 0.49 -13.00 -7.57
N GLY A 73 0.36 -13.22 -6.26
CA GLY A 73 1.15 -14.20 -5.51
C GLY A 73 2.53 -13.71 -5.05
N ARG A 74 2.88 -12.44 -5.29
CA ARG A 74 4.17 -11.87 -4.85
C ARG A 74 4.00 -10.51 -4.19
N SER A 75 4.85 -10.17 -3.22
CA SER A 75 4.91 -8.83 -2.65
C SER A 75 5.95 -7.95 -3.32
N GLU A 76 6.96 -8.54 -3.95
CA GLU A 76 8.07 -7.82 -4.59
C GLU A 76 7.61 -7.08 -5.86
N ARG A 77 7.97 -5.80 -5.95
CA ARG A 77 7.69 -4.96 -7.12
C ARG A 77 8.76 -5.05 -8.21
N GLY A 78 9.94 -5.57 -7.88
CA GLY A 78 11.07 -5.76 -8.79
C GLY A 78 12.08 -4.60 -8.81
N ASP A 79 11.82 -3.51 -8.07
CA ASP A 79 12.73 -2.38 -7.87
C ASP A 79 13.41 -2.41 -6.48
N GLY A 80 13.36 -3.56 -5.80
CA GLY A 80 13.86 -3.75 -4.43
C GLY A 80 12.85 -3.40 -3.33
N SER A 81 11.65 -2.95 -3.69
CA SER A 81 10.60 -2.66 -2.72
C SER A 81 9.40 -3.60 -2.84
N HIS A 82 8.49 -3.49 -1.87
CA HIS A 82 7.29 -4.31 -1.79
C HIS A 82 6.03 -3.50 -2.07
N PHE A 83 5.00 -4.15 -2.60
CA PHE A 83 3.64 -3.61 -2.63
C PHE A 83 3.13 -3.42 -1.21
N HIS A 84 2.61 -2.23 -0.94
CA HIS A 84 2.10 -1.89 0.36
C HIS A 84 1.00 -0.84 0.28
N LEU A 85 0.15 -0.84 1.29
CA LEU A 85 -0.74 0.27 1.64
C LEU A 85 -0.03 1.12 2.69
N THR A 86 0.13 2.42 2.45
CA THR A 86 0.44 3.32 3.57
C THR A 86 -0.79 3.36 4.46
N TRP A 87 -0.60 3.02 5.74
CA TRP A 87 -1.73 2.79 6.64
C TRP A 87 -2.01 4.02 7.49
N SER A 88 -1.05 4.41 8.32
CA SER A 88 -1.15 5.60 9.14
C SER A 88 0.19 6.32 9.27
N LEU A 89 0.13 7.64 9.46
CA LEU A 89 1.29 8.52 9.53
C LEU A 89 1.18 9.49 10.72
N ALA A 90 2.30 9.73 11.41
CA ALA A 90 2.43 10.82 12.36
C ALA A 90 2.61 12.16 11.63
N GLU A 91 2.53 13.26 12.38
CA GLU A 91 2.77 14.60 11.84
C GLU A 91 4.12 14.64 11.09
N ARG A 92 4.13 15.28 9.91
CA ARG A 92 5.32 15.49 9.04
C ARG A 92 5.88 14.25 8.36
N ARG A 93 5.42 13.05 8.70
CA ARG A 93 5.76 11.81 7.97
C ARG A 93 5.05 11.75 6.62
N LYS A 94 5.65 11.06 5.67
CA LYS A 94 5.20 10.97 4.27
C LYS A 94 5.04 9.51 3.86
N ALA A 95 4.02 9.23 3.05
CA ALA A 95 3.71 7.89 2.55
C ALA A 95 4.89 7.19 1.84
N LYS A 96 5.78 7.95 1.19
CA LYS A 96 6.97 7.36 0.55
C LYS A 96 7.91 6.65 1.53
N GLU A 97 7.92 7.07 2.81
CA GLU A 97 8.77 6.52 3.87
C GLU A 97 8.34 5.11 4.26
N SER A 98 7.14 4.66 3.88
CA SER A 98 6.70 3.27 4.04
C SER A 98 7.65 2.27 3.36
N ASN A 99 8.29 2.66 2.24
CA ASN A 99 9.30 1.79 1.61
C ASN A 99 10.54 1.62 2.51
N ASP A 100 11.00 2.72 3.12
CA ASP A 100 12.18 2.72 4.00
C ASP A 100 11.88 1.89 5.26
N VAL A 101 10.68 2.06 5.85
CA VAL A 101 10.25 1.26 7.00
C VAL A 101 10.22 -0.24 6.70
N ILE A 102 9.63 -0.63 5.58
CA ILE A 102 9.56 -2.04 5.17
C ILE A 102 10.98 -2.61 4.94
N ALA A 103 11.88 -1.83 4.34
CA ALA A 103 13.24 -2.27 4.05
C ALA A 103 14.12 -2.38 5.31
N ASP A 104 14.03 -1.40 6.21
CA ASP A 104 14.93 -1.28 7.37
C ASP A 104 14.43 -2.08 8.58
N HIS A 105 13.11 -2.19 8.76
CA HIS A 105 12.49 -2.83 9.93
C HIS A 105 11.79 -4.16 9.61
N GLY A 106 11.56 -4.47 8.33
CA GLY A 106 10.76 -5.62 7.93
C GLY A 106 9.28 -5.45 8.27
N TRP A 107 8.58 -6.56 8.46
CA TRP A 107 7.16 -6.58 8.86
C TRP A 107 6.86 -7.80 9.71
N GLU A 108 5.85 -7.67 10.57
CA GLU A 108 5.26 -8.78 11.30
C GLU A 108 4.29 -9.53 10.38
N PRO A 109 4.37 -10.87 10.26
CA PRO A 109 3.44 -11.65 9.45
C PRO A 109 2.00 -11.56 9.95
N VAL A 110 1.06 -11.41 9.02
CA VAL A 110 -0.38 -11.46 9.31
C VAL A 110 -0.90 -12.88 9.08
N ASP A 111 -1.40 -13.51 10.15
CA ASP A 111 -1.99 -14.86 10.11
C ASP A 111 -3.38 -14.86 10.81
N PRO A 112 -4.48 -15.29 10.13
CA PRO A 112 -4.54 -15.65 8.72
C PRO A 112 -4.36 -14.43 7.80
N PRO A 113 -3.72 -14.58 6.62
CA PRO A 113 -3.60 -13.49 5.66
C PRO A 113 -4.98 -12.97 5.21
N VAL A 114 -5.06 -11.70 4.81
CA VAL A 114 -6.35 -11.02 4.52
C VAL A 114 -6.49 -10.76 3.04
N ALA A 115 -7.44 -11.43 2.38
CA ALA A 115 -7.78 -11.10 1.01
C ALA A 115 -8.46 -9.73 0.93
N VAL A 116 -8.10 -8.96 -0.10
CA VAL A 116 -8.70 -7.66 -0.39
C VAL A 116 -8.93 -7.48 -1.88
N MET A 117 -10.00 -6.78 -2.21
CA MET A 117 -10.22 -6.29 -3.57
C MET A 117 -9.32 -5.08 -3.87
N LEU A 118 -8.89 -4.96 -5.11
CA LEU A 118 -8.03 -3.88 -5.59
C LEU A 118 -8.50 -3.43 -6.96
N GLU A 119 -8.71 -2.13 -7.16
CA GLU A 119 -9.19 -1.58 -8.42
C GLU A 119 -8.03 -0.92 -9.19
N PRO A 120 -7.59 -1.47 -10.34
CA PRO A 120 -6.58 -0.83 -11.18
C PRO A 120 -6.97 0.60 -11.53
N ALA A 121 -6.10 1.56 -11.20
CA ALA A 121 -6.41 2.97 -11.33
C ALA A 121 -5.19 3.81 -11.72
N ARG A 122 -5.49 5.00 -12.25
CA ARG A 122 -4.51 6.06 -12.52
C ARG A 122 -5.01 7.36 -11.93
N TRP A 123 -4.16 8.05 -11.19
CA TRP A 123 -4.50 9.33 -10.56
C TRP A 123 -3.32 10.30 -10.59
N LYS A 124 -3.59 11.57 -10.27
CA LYS A 124 -2.55 12.59 -10.11
C LYS A 124 -2.03 12.56 -8.66
N PRO A 125 -0.72 12.71 -8.42
CA PRO A 125 -0.14 12.75 -7.08
C PRO A 125 -0.69 13.88 -6.22
#